data_AF-A0A3A2UW26-F1
#
_entry.id   AF-A0A3A2UW26-F1
#
_cell.length_a   1.000
_cell.length_b   1.000
_cell.length_c   1.000
_cell.angle_alpha   90.00
_cell.angle_beta   90.00
_cell.angle_gamma   90.00
#
_symmetry.space_group_name_H-M   'P 1'
#
loop_
_entity.id
_entity.type
_entity.pdbx_description
1 polymer ?
#
loop_
_entity_poly.entity_id
_entity_poly.type
_entity_poly.pdbx_seq_one_letter_code
_entity_poly.pdbx_strand_id
1 'polypeptide(L)' 'MRDIIKAGITEVKGKEPEFKINIAGSEQEQSFVLAQIHYMKIERLATLNGKSFEQAKNDYLEALSIIVGTIKDNN' A
#
# COMPACT_ATOMS: atom_id res chain seq x y z
N MET A 1 -21.49 10.48 0.47
CA MET A 1 -20.31 9.88 -0.18
C MET A 1 -20.21 8.46 0.39
N ARG A 2 -20.18 7.40 -0.44
CA ARG A 2 -20.08 6.01 0.07
C ARG A 2 -18.63 5.79 0.51
N ASP A 3 -18.41 5.22 1.69
CA ASP A 3 -17.05 4.93 2.15
C ASP A 3 -16.44 3.81 1.27
N ILE A 4 -15.51 4.19 0.39
CA ILE A 4 -14.81 3.28 -0.54
C ILE A 4 -13.69 2.51 0.20
N ILE A 5 -13.18 3.07 1.30
CA ILE A 5 -12.14 2.47 2.14
C ILE A 5 -12.68 2.25 3.54
N LYS A 6 -12.59 1.02 4.04
CA LYS A 6 -12.72 0.72 5.48
C LYS A 6 -11.43 0.09 5.97
N ALA A 7 -10.66 0.86 6.74
CA ALA A 7 -9.48 0.38 7.45
C ALA A 7 -9.86 0.06 8.91
N GLY A 8 -9.44 -1.09 9.41
CA GLY A 8 -9.68 -1.49 10.80
C GLY A 8 -8.61 -2.45 11.30
N ILE A 9 -8.36 -2.41 12.61
CA ILE A 9 -7.53 -3.39 13.30
C ILE A 9 -8.47 -4.44 13.87
N THR A 10 -8.29 -5.70 13.47
CA THR A 10 -9.02 -6.82 14.07
C THR A 10 -8.10 -7.48 15.07
N GLU A 11 -8.44 -7.36 16.36
CA GLU A 11 -7.72 -8.04 17.43
C GLU A 11 -8.49 -9.28 17.86
N VAL A 12 -7.87 -10.45 17.74
CA VAL A 12 -8.40 -11.73 18.22
C VAL A 12 -7.47 -12.26 19.30
N LYS A 13 -8.02 -12.58 20.48
CA LYS A 13 -7.23 -13.09 21.61
C LYS A 13 -6.43 -14.34 21.19
N GLY A 14 -5.11 -14.26 21.30
CA GLY A 14 -4.19 -15.34 20.92
C GLY A 14 -3.69 -15.32 19.46
N LYS A 15 -4.00 -14.27 18.69
CA LYS A 15 -3.42 -14.01 17.36
C LYS A 15 -2.76 -12.64 17.32
N GLU A 16 -1.82 -12.47 16.39
CA GLU A 16 -1.29 -11.14 16.10
C GLU A 16 -2.40 -10.24 15.53
N PRO A 17 -2.41 -8.94 15.88
CA PRO A 17 -3.38 -7.99 15.33
C PRO A 17 -3.33 -7.98 13.79
N GLU A 18 -4.48 -8.17 13.16
CA GLU A 18 -4.59 -8.11 11.70
C GLU A 18 -5.09 -6.72 11.29
N PHE A 19 -4.28 -5.99 10.53
CA PHE A 19 -4.72 -4.77 9.85
C PHE A 19 -5.44 -5.14 8.55
N LYS A 20 -6.72 -4.79 8.43
CA LYS A 20 -7.54 -5.06 7.24
C LYS A 20 -7.95 -3.76 6.57
N ILE A 21 -7.65 -3.65 5.27
CA ILE A 21 -8.22 -2.64 4.39
C ILE A 21 -9.24 -3.33 3.49
N ASN A 22 -10.51 -2.97 3.64
CA ASN A 22 -11.55 -3.33 2.68
C ASN A 22 -11.69 -2.18 1.69
N ILE A 23 -11.38 -2.44 0.43
CA ILE A 23 -11.61 -1.51 -0.69
C ILE A 23 -12.84 -2.03 -1.43
N ALA A 24 -13.92 -1.26 -1.46
CA ALA A 24 -15.17 -1.63 -2.12
C ALA A 24 -15.52 -0.58 -3.18
N GLY A 25 -16.00 -1.01 -4.34
CA GLY A 25 -16.28 -0.12 -5.46
C GLY A 25 -15.97 -0.76 -6.81
N SER A 26 -16.10 0.02 -7.89
CA SER A 26 -15.65 -0.37 -9.22
C SER A 26 -14.13 -0.57 -9.28
N GLU A 27 -13.64 -1.27 -10.29
CA GLU A 27 -12.19 -1.46 -10.50
C GLU A 27 -11.42 -0.13 -10.59
N GLN A 28 -12.05 0.90 -11.16
CA GLN A 28 -11.48 2.25 -11.26
C GLN A 28 -11.36 2.92 -9.89
N GLU A 29 -12.39 2.78 -9.03
CA GLU A 29 -12.36 3.29 -7.65
C GLU A 29 -11.29 2.56 -6.84
N GLN A 30 -11.17 1.24 -7.01
CA GLN A 30 -10.14 0.45 -6.35
C GLN A 30 -8.73 0.87 -6.79
N SER A 31 -8.51 1.03 -8.09
CA SER A 31 -7.24 1.46 -8.66
C SER A 31 -6.84 2.86 -8.17
N PHE A 32 -7.80 3.80 -8.11
CA PHE A 32 -7.56 5.15 -7.60
C PHE A 32 -7.15 5.14 -6.12
N VAL A 33 -7.83 4.35 -5.29
CA VAL A 33 -7.49 4.20 -3.86
C VAL A 33 -6.09 3.62 -3.69
N LEU A 34 -5.75 2.56 -4.41
CA LEU A 34 -4.41 1.97 -4.35
C LEU A 34 -3.34 2.98 -4.74
N ALA A 35 -3.57 3.75 -5.83
CA ALA A 35 -2.65 4.80 -6.26
C ALA A 35 -2.44 5.87 -5.17
N GLN A 36 -3.50 6.29 -4.46
CA GLN A 36 -3.40 7.23 -3.34
C GLN A 36 -2.57 6.68 -2.17
N ILE A 37 -2.75 5.40 -1.83
CA ILE A 37 -1.96 4.73 -0.78
C ILE A 37 -0.47 4.71 -1.16
N HIS A 38 -0.16 4.35 -2.41
CA HIS A 38 1.21 4.34 -2.90
C HIS A 38 1.83 5.75 -2.92
N TYR A 39 1.08 6.75 -3.38
CA TYR A 39 1.51 8.15 -3.34
C TYR A 39 1.91 8.60 -1.92
N MET A 40 1.04 8.39 -0.93
CA MET A 40 1.33 8.75 0.46
C MET A 40 2.58 8.02 1.00
N LYS A 41 2.77 6.76 0.62
CA LYS A 41 3.93 5.97 1.05
C LYS A 41 5.23 6.50 0.43
N ILE A 42 5.21 6.84 -0.85
CA ILE A 42 6.37 7.41 -1.56
C ILE A 42 6.73 8.79 -0.97
N GLU A 43 5.75 9.65 -0.75
CA GLU A 43 5.96 10.98 -0.16
C GLU A 43 6.58 10.88 1.24
N ARG A 44 6.12 9.92 2.05
CA ARG A 44 6.69 9.66 3.36
C ARG A 44 8.12 9.14 3.27
N LEU A 45 8.42 8.25 2.33
CA LEU A 45 9.79 7.75 2.08
C LEU A 45 10.74 8.87 1.62
N ALA A 46 10.28 9.75 0.74
CA ALA A 46 11.05 10.91 0.30
C ALA A 46 11.44 11.78 1.49
N THR A 47 10.46 12.11 2.34
CA THR A 47 10.64 12.93 3.55
C THR A 47 11.62 12.29 4.54
N LEU A 48 11.43 11.01 4.86
CA LEU A 48 12.25 10.31 5.86
C LEU A 48 13.71 10.16 5.42
N ASN A 49 13.96 10.05 4.11
CA ASN A 49 15.29 9.78 3.57
C ASN A 49 15.96 11.04 2.98
N GLY A 50 15.33 12.21 3.07
CA GLY A 50 15.84 13.44 2.45
C GLY A 50 16.00 13.35 0.93
N LYS A 51 15.17 12.55 0.27
CA LYS A 51 15.20 12.33 -1.19
C LYS A 51 14.13 13.16 -1.88
N SER A 52 14.29 13.42 -3.19
CA SER A 52 13.18 13.94 -3.98
C SER A 52 12.07 12.89 -4.11
N PHE A 53 10.83 13.35 -4.36
CA PHE A 53 9.71 12.44 -4.59
C PHE A 53 10.01 11.46 -5.73
N GLU A 54 10.59 11.95 -6.83
CA GLU A 54 10.94 11.12 -8.00
C GLU A 54 11.99 10.05 -7.67
N GLN A 55 13.01 10.38 -6.88
CA GLN A 55 13.99 9.39 -6.43
C GLN A 55 13.32 8.33 -5.54
N ALA A 56 12.53 8.74 -4.55
CA ALA A 56 11.82 7.81 -3.67
C ALA A 56 10.81 6.95 -4.43
N LYS A 57 10.16 7.49 -5.46
CA LYS A 57 9.24 6.74 -6.34
C LYS A 57 9.96 5.63 -7.07
N ASN A 58 11.11 5.93 -7.68
CA ASN A 58 11.87 4.94 -8.43
C ASN A 58 12.37 3.82 -7.52
N ASP A 59 12.96 4.16 -6.37
CA ASP A 59 13.40 3.18 -5.36
C ASP A 59 12.23 2.30 -4.88
N TYR A 60 11.06 2.92 -4.66
CA TYR A 60 9.86 2.23 -4.22
C TYR A 60 9.32 1.24 -5.26
N LEU A 61 9.28 1.64 -6.53
CA LEU A 61 8.80 0.79 -7.63
C LEU A 61 9.76 -0.37 -7.90
N GLU A 62 11.07 -0.14 -7.80
CA GLU A 62 12.09 -1.20 -7.91
C GLU A 62 11.90 -2.24 -6.80
N ALA A 63 11.77 -1.80 -5.55
CA ALA A 63 11.53 -2.69 -4.42
C ALA A 63 10.21 -3.48 -4.56
N LEU A 64 9.13 -2.82 -5.00
CA LEU A 64 7.85 -3.48 -5.30
C LEU A 64 8.00 -4.57 -6.35
N SER A 65 8.71 -4.29 -7.45
CA SER A 65 8.91 -5.24 -8.54
C SER A 65 9.63 -6.51 -8.04
N ILE A 66 10.68 -6.35 -7.23
CA ILE A 66 11.42 -7.46 -6.62
C ILE A 66 10.51 -8.28 -5.70
N ILE A 67 9.75 -7.63 -4.83
CA ILE A 67 8.87 -8.31 -3.86
C ILE A 67 7.77 -9.09 -4.58
N VAL A 68 7.11 -8.47 -5.57
CA VAL A 68 6.04 -9.13 -6.33
C VAL A 68 6.58 -10.34 -7.10
N GLY A 69 7.76 -10.21 -7.74
CA GLY A 69 8.43 -11.34 -8.39
C GLY A 69 8.72 -12.47 -7.39
N THR A 70 9.30 -12.13 -6.25
CA THR A 70 9.60 -13.09 -5.17
C THR A 70 8.36 -13.81 -4.66
N ILE A 71 7.23 -13.10 -4.50
CA ILE A 71 5.96 -13.69 -4.07
C ILE A 71 5.43 -14.66 -5.14
N LYS A 72 5.57 -14.33 -6.43
CA LYS A 72 5.14 -15.20 -7.53
C LYS A 72 6.02 -16.43 -7.67
N ASP A 73 7.30 -16.34 -7.38
CA ASP A 73 8.21 -17.50 -7.46
C ASP A 73 7.99 -18.48 -6.30
N ASN A 74 7.52 -17.98 -5.15
CA ASN A 74 7.25 -18.77 -3.95
C ASN A 74 5.79 -19.25 -3.81
N ASN A 75 4.90 -18.90 -4.75
CA ASN A 75 3.50 -19.36 -4.82
C ASN A 75 3.14 -19.93 -6.19
#